data_AF-A0AAW4Q8Y3-F1
#
_entry.id   AF-A0AAW4Q8Y3-F1
#
_cell.length_a   1.000
_cell.length_b   1.000
_cell.length_c   1.000
_cell.angle_alpha   90.00
_cell.angle_beta   90.00
_cell.angle_gamma   90.00
#
_symmetry.space_group_name_H-M   'P 1'
#
loop_
_entity.id
_entity.type
_entity.pdbx_description
1 polymer ?
#
loop_
_entity_poly.entity_id
_entity_poly.type
_entity_poly.pdbx_seq_one_letter_code
_entity_poly.pdbx_strand_id
1 'polypeptide(L)'
;MTSFVDRVNAPISARQRTMLERDARDLFGAAKRKGTTLDRWEHASEAPTAQEHFELGCWLYYFTQRFRSGKDDLDLRIDIVRRLFLAGLYNPGYMFFTVFDFGERQFDSIFEQGDAEQVKEGLRAYLADDRIRKGFEQCGWSSEGVQPALF
;
A
#
# COMPACT_ATOMS: atom_id res chain seq x y z
N MET A 1 19.84 -9.98 2.63
CA MET A 1 18.37 -9.86 2.49
C MET A 1 18.09 -9.55 1.03
N THR A 2 17.29 -10.36 0.32
CA THR A 2 16.77 -9.93 -1.00
C THR A 2 15.92 -8.69 -0.79
N SER A 3 16.26 -7.61 -1.51
CA SER A 3 15.51 -6.36 -1.50
C SER A 3 14.03 -6.61 -1.83
N PHE A 4 13.10 -5.95 -1.11
CA PHE A 4 11.68 -5.98 -1.48
C PHE A 4 11.46 -5.46 -2.90
N VAL A 5 12.38 -4.61 -3.37
CA VAL A 5 12.32 -3.93 -4.66
C VAL A 5 12.22 -4.90 -5.84
N ASP A 6 12.97 -5.99 -5.79
CA ASP A 6 13.08 -6.95 -6.90
C ASP A 6 12.00 -8.03 -6.86
N ARG A 7 11.18 -8.06 -5.80
CA ARG A 7 10.14 -9.06 -5.63
C ARG A 7 8.86 -8.62 -6.32
N VAL A 8 8.44 -9.38 -7.32
CA VAL A 8 7.12 -9.23 -7.93
C VAL A 8 6.04 -9.65 -6.93
N ASN A 9 6.18 -10.86 -6.37
CA ASN A 9 5.16 -11.45 -5.51
C ASN A 9 5.35 -11.09 -4.03
N ALA A 10 4.24 -10.75 -3.37
CA ALA A 10 4.17 -10.48 -1.94
C ALA A 10 4.59 -11.73 -1.15
N PRO A 11 5.35 -11.56 -0.06
CA PRO A 11 5.86 -12.65 0.77
C PRO A 11 4.78 -13.19 1.73
N ILE A 12 3.69 -13.69 1.15
CA ILE A 12 2.57 -14.33 1.84
C ILE A 12 2.57 -15.84 1.55
N SER A 13 1.99 -16.61 2.46
CA SER A 13 1.84 -18.06 2.26
C SER A 13 0.85 -18.37 1.13
N ALA A 14 0.97 -19.55 0.51
CA ALA A 14 0.02 -20.03 -0.48
C ALA A 14 -1.42 -20.04 0.08
N ARG A 15 -1.60 -20.41 1.35
CA ARG A 15 -2.90 -20.38 2.03
C ARG A 15 -3.49 -18.97 2.09
N GLN A 16 -2.68 -17.97 2.44
CA GLN A 16 -3.12 -16.58 2.46
C GLN A 16 -3.48 -16.10 1.06
N ARG A 17 -2.66 -16.42 0.05
CA ARG A 17 -2.95 -16.06 -1.34
C ARG A 17 -4.27 -16.65 -1.82
N THR A 18 -4.50 -17.96 -1.63
CA THR A 18 -5.77 -18.60 -2.01
C THR A 18 -6.98 -18.01 -1.27
N MET A 19 -6.82 -17.65 0.01
CA MET A 19 -7.86 -16.93 0.76
C MET A 19 -8.18 -15.58 0.13
N LEU A 20 -7.15 -14.78 -0.20
CA LEU A 20 -7.32 -13.47 -0.84
C LEU A 20 -7.92 -13.60 -2.25
N GLU A 21 -7.52 -14.60 -3.04
CA GLU A 21 -8.10 -14.87 -4.36
C GLU A 21 -9.59 -15.20 -4.27
N ARG A 22 -9.98 -16.01 -3.28
CA ARG A 22 -11.38 -16.30 -3.01
C ARG A 22 -12.12 -15.03 -2.60
N ASP A 23 -11.55 -14.25 -1.69
CA ASP A 23 -12.17 -13.04 -1.16
C ASP A 23 -12.30 -11.94 -2.22
N ALA A 24 -11.34 -11.81 -3.14
CA ALA A 24 -11.39 -10.89 -4.28
C ALA A 24 -12.48 -11.24 -5.32
N ARG A 25 -12.91 -12.51 -5.38
CA ARG A 25 -14.03 -12.96 -6.24
C ARG A 25 -15.39 -12.78 -5.57
N ASP A 26 -15.43 -12.64 -4.25
CA ASP A 26 -16.64 -12.59 -3.42
C ASP A 26 -16.46 -11.56 -2.29
N LEU A 27 -16.52 -10.27 -2.65
CA LEU A 27 -16.32 -9.16 -1.70
C LEU A 27 -17.41 -9.12 -0.63
N PHE A 28 -18.69 -9.32 -0.99
CA PHE A 28 -19.76 -9.35 0.01
C PHE A 28 -19.59 -10.49 1.01
N GLY A 29 -19.22 -11.68 0.54
CA GLY A 29 -18.90 -12.78 1.44
C GLY A 29 -17.63 -12.53 2.24
N ALA A 30 -16.62 -11.85 1.69
CA ALA A 30 -15.43 -11.43 2.43
C ALA A 30 -15.79 -10.46 3.56
N ALA A 31 -16.59 -9.43 3.27
CA ALA A 31 -17.09 -8.47 4.25
C ALA A 31 -17.87 -9.19 5.38
N LYS A 32 -18.76 -10.12 5.01
CA LYS A 32 -19.49 -10.95 5.97
C LYS A 32 -18.56 -11.80 6.85
N ARG A 33 -17.53 -12.43 6.27
CA ARG A 33 -16.55 -13.25 7.02
C ARG A 33 -15.70 -12.42 7.97
N LYS A 34 -15.41 -11.17 7.60
CA LYS A 34 -14.60 -10.23 8.39
C LYS A 34 -15.42 -9.37 9.36
N GLY A 35 -16.74 -9.39 9.25
CA GLY A 35 -17.62 -8.57 10.07
C GLY A 35 -17.55 -7.08 9.72
N THR A 36 -17.23 -6.74 8.47
CA THR A 36 -17.22 -5.36 7.97
C THR A 36 -18.50 -5.06 7.21
N THR A 37 -18.93 -3.80 7.24
CA THR A 37 -19.98 -3.31 6.35
C THR A 37 -19.37 -3.08 4.98
N LEU A 38 -20.07 -3.49 3.93
CA LEU A 38 -19.74 -3.18 2.55
C LEU A 38 -21.04 -2.81 1.83
N ASP A 39 -21.16 -1.56 1.42
CA ASP A 39 -22.29 -1.11 0.62
C ASP A 39 -22.05 -1.32 -0.90
N ARG A 40 -23.05 -0.97 -1.71
CA ARG A 40 -22.98 -1.18 -3.16
C ARG A 40 -21.99 -0.25 -3.86
N TRP A 41 -21.78 0.96 -3.35
CA TRP A 41 -20.85 1.94 -3.91
C TRP A 41 -19.41 1.56 -3.60
N GLU A 42 -19.16 1.16 -2.36
CA GLU A 42 -17.87 0.61 -1.92
C GLU A 42 -17.54 -0.64 -2.73
N HIS A 43 -18.50 -1.57 -2.89
CA HIS A 43 -18.31 -2.76 -3.73
C HIS A 43 -17.97 -2.38 -5.18
N ALA A 44 -18.66 -1.40 -5.76
CA ALA A 44 -18.42 -0.97 -7.15
C ALA A 44 -17.00 -0.38 -7.34
N SER A 45 -16.42 0.20 -6.28
CA SER A 45 -15.06 0.75 -6.29
C SER A 45 -13.99 -0.31 -5.97
N GLU A 46 -14.22 -1.12 -4.94
CA GLU A 46 -13.24 -2.11 -4.47
C GLU A 46 -13.14 -3.33 -5.38
N ALA A 47 -14.24 -3.80 -5.97
CA ALA A 47 -14.22 -5.06 -6.74
C ALA A 47 -13.31 -5.02 -7.97
N PRO A 48 -13.33 -3.97 -8.83
CA PRO A 48 -12.38 -3.85 -9.93
C PRO A 48 -10.95 -3.75 -9.42
N THR A 49 -10.73 -2.92 -8.40
CA THR A 49 -9.40 -2.71 -7.79
C THR A 49 -8.80 -4.01 -7.27
N ALA A 50 -9.59 -4.83 -6.59
CA ALA A 50 -9.13 -6.11 -6.06
C ALA A 50 -8.74 -7.13 -7.16
N GLN A 51 -9.30 -7.00 -8.36
CA GLN A 51 -8.99 -7.86 -9.50
C GLN A 51 -7.80 -7.32 -10.31
N GLU A 52 -7.84 -6.04 -10.68
CA GLU A 52 -6.82 -5.38 -11.51
C GLU A 52 -5.48 -5.22 -10.77
N HIS A 53 -5.53 -4.98 -9.46
CA HIS A 53 -4.38 -4.75 -8.61
C HIS A 53 -4.18 -5.86 -7.57
N PHE A 54 -4.54 -7.10 -7.90
CA PHE A 54 -4.50 -8.22 -6.94
C PHE A 54 -3.13 -8.40 -6.25
N GLU A 55 -2.03 -8.33 -7.01
CA GLU A 55 -0.70 -8.50 -6.45
C GLU A 55 -0.30 -7.32 -5.54
N LEU A 56 -0.65 -6.10 -5.93
CA LEU A 56 -0.49 -4.92 -5.06
C LEU A 56 -1.32 -5.09 -3.78
N GLY A 57 -2.57 -5.54 -3.89
CA GLY A 57 -3.40 -5.89 -2.74
C GLY A 57 -2.73 -6.91 -1.83
N CYS A 58 -2.07 -7.94 -2.37
CA CYS A 58 -1.32 -8.91 -1.57
C CYS A 58 -0.14 -8.27 -0.81
N TRP A 59 0.55 -7.30 -1.41
CA TRP A 59 1.59 -6.51 -0.72
C TRP A 59 1.01 -5.64 0.39
N LEU A 60 -0.13 -4.98 0.14
CA LEU A 60 -0.83 -4.17 1.13
C LEU A 60 -1.32 -5.02 2.31
N TYR A 61 -1.87 -6.20 2.03
CA TYR A 61 -2.21 -7.18 3.06
C TYR A 61 -0.98 -7.59 3.88
N TYR A 62 0.13 -7.93 3.22
CA TYR A 62 1.38 -8.27 3.91
C TYR A 62 1.83 -7.14 4.84
N PHE A 63 1.85 -5.90 4.33
CA PHE A 63 2.18 -4.72 5.13
C PHE A 63 1.25 -4.57 6.34
N THR A 64 -0.07 -4.65 6.15
CA THR A 64 -1.02 -4.54 7.27
C THR A 64 -0.76 -5.59 8.35
N GLN A 65 -0.43 -6.84 7.98
CA GLN A 65 -0.08 -7.87 8.96
C GLN A 65 1.22 -7.53 9.71
N ARG A 66 2.23 -7.01 9.01
CA ARG A 66 3.50 -6.60 9.62
C ARG A 66 3.31 -5.42 10.57
N PHE A 67 2.59 -4.39 10.13
CA PHE A 67 2.23 -3.22 10.91
C PHE A 67 1.49 -3.58 12.20
N ARG A 68 0.42 -4.39 12.11
CA ARG A 68 -0.34 -4.86 13.29
C ARG A 68 0.52 -5.65 14.28
N SER A 69 1.58 -6.30 13.80
CA SER A 69 2.52 -7.05 14.64
C SER A 69 3.71 -6.24 15.15
N GLY A 70 3.80 -4.94 14.80
CA GLY A 70 4.94 -4.08 15.13
C GLY A 70 6.24 -4.52 14.46
N LYS A 71 6.15 -5.11 13.26
CA LYS A 71 7.29 -5.66 12.51
C LYS A 71 7.40 -5.06 11.11
N ASP A 72 6.65 -4.02 10.79
CA ASP A 72 6.98 -3.23 9.61
C ASP A 72 8.32 -2.50 9.84
N ASP A 73 9.03 -2.26 8.75
CA ASP A 73 10.30 -1.55 8.75
C ASP A 73 10.23 -0.42 7.71
N LEU A 74 11.23 0.46 7.74
CA LEU A 74 11.30 1.62 6.86
C LEU A 74 11.31 1.19 5.38
N ASP A 75 12.07 0.15 5.04
CA ASP A 75 12.18 -0.35 3.66
C ASP A 75 10.84 -0.85 3.12
N LEU A 76 10.09 -1.61 3.92
CA LEU A 76 8.75 -2.06 3.54
C LEU A 76 7.80 -0.89 3.36
N ARG A 77 7.84 0.11 4.24
CA ARG A 77 7.01 1.32 4.13
C ARG A 77 7.31 2.11 2.85
N ILE A 78 8.58 2.32 2.51
CA ILE A 78 8.99 2.94 1.25
C ILE A 78 8.49 2.11 0.06
N ASP A 79 8.66 0.79 0.09
CA ASP A 79 8.25 -0.09 -1.00
C ASP A 79 6.73 -0.07 -1.23
N ILE A 80 5.92 -0.03 -0.16
CA ILE A 80 4.47 0.06 -0.27
C ILE A 80 4.03 1.35 -0.96
N VAL A 81 4.56 2.51 -0.53
CA VAL A 81 4.23 3.80 -1.16
C VAL A 81 4.67 3.81 -2.62
N ARG A 82 5.87 3.29 -2.91
CA ARG A 82 6.38 3.16 -4.27
C ARG A 82 5.46 2.32 -5.14
N ARG A 83 5.01 1.15 -4.67
CA ARG A 83 4.12 0.27 -5.44
C ARG A 83 2.76 0.92 -5.69
N LEU A 84 2.20 1.61 -4.70
CA LEU A 84 0.97 2.39 -4.84
C LEU A 84 1.12 3.46 -5.93
N PHE A 85 2.20 4.24 -5.88
CA PHE A 85 2.46 5.31 -6.86
C PHE A 85 2.73 4.77 -8.26
N LEU A 86 3.48 3.66 -8.40
CA LEU A 86 3.69 2.99 -9.68
C LEU A 86 2.40 2.44 -10.30
N ALA A 87 1.39 2.13 -9.47
CA ALA A 87 0.05 1.78 -9.92
C ALA A 87 -0.84 3.01 -10.21
N GLY A 88 -0.34 4.23 -10.00
CA GLY A 88 -1.10 5.48 -10.18
C GLY A 88 -2.05 5.78 -9.02
N LEU A 89 -1.90 5.12 -7.88
CA LEU A 89 -2.77 5.23 -6.71
C LEU A 89 -2.07 6.09 -5.65
N TYR A 90 -2.37 7.39 -5.65
CA TYR A 90 -1.70 8.38 -4.78
C TYR A 90 -2.41 8.61 -3.45
N ASN A 91 -3.72 8.34 -3.42
CA ASN A 91 -4.53 8.28 -2.22
C ASN A 91 -5.51 7.10 -2.37
N PRO A 92 -5.13 5.90 -1.91
CA PRO A 92 -5.93 4.69 -2.14
C PRO A 92 -7.21 4.64 -1.30
N GLY A 93 -7.39 5.51 -0.31
CA GLY A 93 -8.56 5.52 0.57
C GLY A 93 -8.91 4.12 1.08
N TYR A 94 -10.12 3.65 0.79
CA TYR A 94 -10.61 2.31 1.16
C TYR A 94 -10.64 1.32 -0.02
N MET A 95 -9.97 1.61 -1.14
CA MET A 95 -10.01 0.78 -2.37
C MET A 95 -9.51 -0.67 -2.18
N PHE A 96 -8.77 -0.94 -1.10
CA PHE A 96 -8.20 -2.26 -0.79
C PHE A 96 -8.68 -2.82 0.57
N PHE A 97 -9.69 -2.21 1.18
CA PHE A 97 -9.99 -2.45 2.59
C PHE A 97 -10.60 -3.83 2.82
N THR A 98 -11.67 -4.17 2.10
CA THR A 98 -12.48 -5.35 2.39
C THR A 98 -11.70 -6.65 2.19
N VAL A 99 -10.85 -6.72 1.17
CA VAL A 99 -10.08 -7.94 0.87
C VAL A 99 -8.72 -7.92 1.54
N PHE A 100 -8.00 -6.79 1.49
CA PHE A 100 -6.59 -6.73 1.87
C PHE A 100 -6.33 -6.03 3.22
N ASP A 101 -7.39 -5.59 3.91
CA ASP A 101 -7.31 -4.88 5.19
C ASP A 101 -6.47 -3.59 5.12
N PHE A 102 -6.42 -2.94 3.96
CA PHE A 102 -5.66 -1.71 3.77
C PHE A 102 -6.60 -0.55 3.47
N GLY A 103 -6.67 0.40 4.40
CA GLY A 103 -7.43 1.63 4.25
C GLY A 103 -6.61 2.88 4.58
N GLU A 104 -7.28 4.03 4.65
CA GLU A 104 -6.70 5.34 4.96
C GLU A 104 -5.81 5.30 6.21
N ARG A 105 -6.30 4.69 7.30
CA ARG A 105 -5.52 4.56 8.55
C ARG A 105 -4.18 3.86 8.37
N GLN A 106 -4.12 2.82 7.52
CA GLN A 106 -2.89 2.07 7.25
C GLN A 106 -1.96 2.87 6.31
N PHE A 107 -2.52 3.66 5.41
CA PHE A 107 -1.73 4.55 4.57
C PHE A 107 -1.10 5.67 5.41
N ASP A 108 -1.87 6.33 6.27
CA ASP A 108 -1.35 7.38 7.16
C ASP A 108 -0.29 6.85 8.13
N SER A 109 -0.49 5.63 8.64
CA SER A 109 0.45 5.02 9.58
C SER A 109 1.83 4.72 8.97
N ILE A 110 1.98 4.77 7.65
CA ILE A 110 3.28 4.72 6.99
C ILE A 110 4.13 5.95 7.38
N PHE A 111 3.50 7.12 7.55
CA PHE A 111 4.16 8.40 7.78
C PHE A 111 4.10 8.86 9.24
N GLU A 112 3.17 8.34 10.05
CA GLU A 112 2.96 8.76 11.44
C GLU A 112 3.95 8.14 12.47
N GLN A 113 5.03 7.49 12.04
CA GLN A 113 5.99 6.83 12.95
C GLN A 113 7.14 7.73 13.42
N GLY A 114 7.08 9.04 13.13
CA GLY A 114 8.11 10.01 13.50
C GLY A 114 9.30 10.06 12.54
N ASP A 115 9.27 9.29 11.45
CA ASP A 115 10.31 9.19 10.43
C ASP A 115 9.75 9.37 9.00
N ALA A 116 8.64 10.11 8.87
CA ALA A 116 8.00 10.43 7.59
C ALA A 116 8.99 10.93 6.53
N GLU A 117 9.94 11.79 6.91
CA GLU A 117 10.94 12.34 6.01
C GLU A 117 11.91 11.26 5.47
N GLN A 118 12.19 10.21 6.25
CA GLN A 118 13.01 9.09 5.78
C GLN A 118 12.27 8.26 4.74
N VAL A 119 10.95 8.06 4.90
CA VAL A 119 10.11 7.40 3.88
C VAL A 119 10.14 8.21 2.58
N LYS A 120 9.95 9.53 2.68
CA LYS A 120 9.99 10.43 1.51
C LYS A 120 11.36 10.41 0.83
N GLU A 121 12.45 10.49 1.59
CA GLU A 121 13.82 10.45 1.05
C GLU A 121 14.10 9.12 0.35
N GLY A 122 13.70 7.99 0.95
CA GLY A 122 13.82 6.69 0.31
C GLY A 122 13.04 6.59 -1.01
N LEU A 123 11.91 7.30 -1.11
CA LEU A 123 11.11 7.37 -2.33
C LEU A 123 11.73 8.28 -3.40
N ARG A 124 12.56 9.27 -3.02
CA ARG A 124 13.22 10.20 -3.97
C ARG A 124 14.16 9.48 -4.94
N ALA A 125 14.73 8.35 -4.53
CA ALA A 125 15.55 7.49 -5.40
C ALA A 125 14.81 7.01 -6.66
N TYR A 126 13.47 7.12 -6.70
CA TYR A 126 12.62 6.66 -7.80
C TYR A 126 11.98 7.81 -8.61
N LEU A 127 12.38 9.07 -8.42
CA LEU A 127 11.79 10.24 -9.11
C LEU A 127 12.01 10.29 -10.63
N ALA A 128 12.88 9.42 -11.15
CA ALA A 128 13.01 9.21 -12.59
C ALA A 128 11.72 8.65 -13.21
N ASP A 129 10.88 7.94 -12.43
CA ASP A 129 9.55 7.49 -12.89
C ASP A 129 8.51 8.60 -12.73
N ASP A 130 7.83 8.94 -13.82
CA ASP A 130 6.83 10.01 -13.86
C ASP A 130 5.66 9.77 -12.89
N ARG A 131 5.31 8.51 -12.62
CA ARG A 131 4.21 8.18 -11.70
C ARG A 131 4.61 8.46 -10.27
N ILE A 132 5.86 8.20 -9.90
CA ILE A 132 6.40 8.55 -8.59
C ILE A 132 6.43 10.07 -8.43
N ARG A 133 6.93 10.78 -9.43
CA ARG A 133 6.96 12.25 -9.43
C ARG A 133 5.56 12.85 -9.27
N LYS A 134 4.58 12.35 -10.04
CA LYS A 134 3.18 12.75 -9.89
C LYS A 134 2.64 12.47 -8.49
N GLY A 135 3.04 11.37 -7.85
CA GLY A 135 2.68 11.09 -6.46
C GLY A 135 3.21 12.15 -5.49
N PHE A 136 4.47 12.59 -5.65
CA PHE A 136 5.00 13.72 -4.88
C PHE A 136 4.17 15.00 -5.08
N GLU A 137 3.82 15.33 -6.32
CA GLU A 137 2.98 16.49 -6.64
C GLU A 137 1.59 16.41 -5.99
N GLN A 138 0.92 15.26 -6.10
CA GLN A 138 -0.41 15.03 -5.52
C GLN A 138 -0.40 15.15 -3.99
N CYS A 139 0.69 14.74 -3.35
CA CYS A 139 0.87 14.82 -1.90
C CYS A 139 1.46 16.16 -1.42
N GLY A 140 1.79 17.09 -2.33
CA GLY A 140 2.42 18.37 -2.00
C GLY A 140 3.84 18.24 -1.45
N TRP A 141 4.56 17.17 -1.80
CA TRP A 141 5.93 16.91 -1.35
C TRP A 141 6.95 17.51 -2.31
N SER A 142 8.05 18.04 -1.77
CA SER A 142 9.17 18.51 -2.58
C SER A 142 9.93 17.34 -3.21
N SER A 143 10.12 17.41 -4.53
CA SER A 143 11.02 16.52 -5.28
C SER A 143 12.50 16.75 -4.93
N GLU A 144 12.84 17.94 -4.43
CA GLU A 144 14.17 18.24 -3.92
C GLU A 144 14.34 17.66 -2.51
N GLY A 145 15.49 17.01 -2.29
CA GLY A 145 15.92 16.46 -1.00
C GLY A 145 15.83 17.50 0.13
N VAL A 146 15.75 17.04 1.38
CA VAL A 146 16.01 17.96 2.50
C VAL A 146 17.48 18.34 2.40
N GLN A 147 17.78 19.58 2.00
CA GLN A 147 19.15 20.09 2.10
C GLN A 147 19.56 20.01 3.57
N PRO A 148 20.69 19.35 3.91
CA PRO A 148 21.20 19.45 5.27
C PRO A 148 21.43 20.92 5.55
N ALA A 149 20.78 21.45 6.59
CA ALA A 149 21.02 22.81 7.01
C ALA A 149 22.51 22.92 7.35
N LEU A 150 23.23 23.75 6.58
CA LEU A 150 24.61 24.11 6.87
C LEU A 150 24.62 24.89 8.19
N PHE A 151 24.88 24.19 9.29
CA PHE A 151 25.22 24.78 10.59
C PHE A 151 26.56 24.23 11.05
#